data_AF-A0A928GUY4-F1
#
_entry.id   AF-A0A928GUY4-F1
#
_cell.length_a   1.000
_cell.length_b   1.000
_cell.length_c   1.000
_cell.angle_alpha   90.00
_cell.angle_beta   90.00
_cell.angle_gamma   90.00
#
_symmetry.space_group_name_H-M   'P 1'
#
loop_
_entity.id
_entity.type
_entity.pdbx_description
1 polymer ?
#
loop_
_entity_poly.entity_id
_entity_poly.type
_entity_poly.pdbx_seq_one_letter_code
_entity_poly.pdbx_strand_id
1 'polypeptide(L)'
;MIDEFITIHKKHKDMKYDIFISYRRTGGKDKARSLKLELERRGYHVFLDFDDLKDSVFDKRIIGAIDEAPIFIIILSKNSLDNCKDDNDWVRKEIEYAISKDKHIIPVNPDKEFKDFPDDVPDNIKQHIGQHQFSTIDFEQLFQESMNKMVRDRIEPEFAHKSSKKWIYIILFLAVLAASVFGYTYMVNNKILREDIAEYIRIVREADSLYAIMKFEESVGLYEEARKYEDKYISTKYANDFNEQVQNKIDEAEIKIEEEKKKAEEEKLAKERQAMEEMIKENEKITQKSEAAKAKKATIINGHECVDLGLSVRWAKYNIGVITYKLTEADDYYGDYFCWGAITNDDTYNNGTKSIVNTEYDAAKANWGNGWMMPTKEQMIELVNNCTWKWVNDYNGIHNLNGYIVRSRKKGYTDKYIFLPASGYREKDSLNREGDYGFYWSSTPNTSKTDYAYSLDFFSSIYYVIDYARAKAVSIRPVCK
;
A
#
# COMPACT_ATOMS: atom_id res chain seq x y z
N MET A 1 69.88 22.17 -8.05
CA MET A 1 69.80 20.69 -8.06
C MET A 1 68.80 20.15 -9.10
N ILE A 2 67.58 20.71 -9.22
CA ILE A 2 66.67 20.38 -10.33
C ILE A 2 67.14 21.01 -11.64
N ASP A 3 67.64 22.26 -11.62
CA ASP A 3 68.18 22.91 -12.82
C ASP A 3 69.45 22.22 -13.36
N GLU A 4 70.36 21.79 -12.50
CA GLU A 4 71.55 21.02 -12.87
C GLU A 4 71.20 19.66 -13.51
N PHE A 5 70.12 19.02 -13.03
CA PHE A 5 69.63 17.75 -13.56
C PHE A 5 68.88 17.93 -14.88
N ILE A 6 68.09 19.00 -15.02
CA ILE A 6 67.43 19.38 -16.28
C ILE A 6 68.44 19.77 -17.34
N THR A 7 69.53 20.46 -16.98
CA THR A 7 70.61 20.83 -17.90
C THR A 7 71.37 19.61 -18.44
N ILE A 8 71.65 18.60 -17.61
CA ILE A 8 72.31 17.35 -18.04
C ILE A 8 71.36 16.48 -18.88
N HIS A 9 70.07 16.40 -18.52
CA HIS A 9 69.08 15.57 -19.24
C HIS A 9 68.64 16.19 -20.58
N LYS A 10 68.58 17.52 -20.68
CA LYS A 10 68.44 18.20 -21.99
C LYS A 10 69.64 17.92 -22.89
N LYS A 11 70.86 17.94 -22.33
CA LYS A 11 72.10 17.78 -23.10
C LYS A 11 72.17 16.43 -23.83
N HIS A 12 71.72 15.33 -23.22
CA HIS A 12 71.74 14.00 -23.86
C HIS A 12 70.56 13.73 -24.80
N LYS A 13 69.43 14.44 -24.67
CA LYS A 13 68.25 14.26 -25.53
C LYS A 13 68.31 15.11 -26.82
N ASP A 14 69.23 16.08 -26.88
CA ASP A 14 69.42 17.01 -28.00
C ASP A 14 70.67 16.71 -28.87
N MET A 15 71.44 15.64 -28.59
CA MET A 15 72.61 15.25 -29.40
C MET A 15 72.18 14.42 -30.62
N LYS A 16 72.65 14.80 -31.80
CA LYS A 16 72.25 14.16 -33.07
C LYS A 16 72.95 12.83 -33.34
N TYR A 17 74.13 12.62 -32.76
CA TYR A 17 74.97 11.46 -32.98
C TYR A 17 75.37 10.84 -31.64
N ASP A 18 75.37 9.52 -31.59
CA ASP A 18 75.83 8.72 -30.46
C ASP A 18 77.34 8.46 -30.58
N ILE A 19 77.81 8.22 -31.81
CA ILE A 19 79.17 7.75 -32.08
C ILE A 19 79.75 8.52 -33.27
N PHE A 20 80.97 9.05 -33.13
CA PHE A 20 81.78 9.55 -34.24
C PHE A 20 82.84 8.51 -34.61
N ILE A 21 82.97 8.16 -35.90
CA ILE A 21 84.02 7.25 -36.38
C ILE A 21 85.02 8.02 -37.24
N SER A 22 86.27 8.09 -36.77
CA SER A 22 87.44 8.54 -37.52
C SER A 22 88.19 7.34 -38.11
N TYR A 23 88.69 7.47 -39.34
CA TYR A 23 89.45 6.41 -40.02
C TYR A 23 90.39 6.97 -41.09
N ARG A 24 91.47 6.23 -41.39
CA ARG A 24 92.30 6.51 -42.56
C ARG A 24 91.66 5.89 -43.81
N ARG A 25 91.47 6.70 -44.86
CA ARG A 25 90.89 6.25 -46.15
C ARG A 25 91.58 5.00 -46.69
N THR A 26 92.90 5.06 -46.80
CA THR A 26 93.73 3.95 -47.27
C THR A 26 93.72 2.84 -46.21
N GLY A 27 93.10 1.70 -46.53
CA GLY A 27 93.06 0.50 -45.67
C GLY A 27 91.96 0.48 -44.60
N GLY A 28 91.33 1.62 -44.27
CA GLY A 28 90.30 1.71 -43.23
C GLY A 28 88.86 1.87 -43.74
N LYS A 29 88.65 2.28 -45.00
CA LYS A 29 87.34 2.68 -45.53
C LYS A 29 86.25 1.62 -45.43
N ASP A 30 86.53 0.40 -45.90
CA ASP A 30 85.53 -0.66 -45.92
C ASP A 30 85.21 -1.15 -44.50
N LYS A 31 86.23 -1.22 -43.63
CA LYS A 31 86.07 -1.52 -42.19
C LYS A 31 85.20 -0.48 -41.48
N ALA A 32 85.42 0.80 -41.78
CA ALA A 32 84.64 1.89 -41.19
C ALA A 32 83.16 1.86 -41.58
N ARG A 33 82.88 1.54 -42.85
CA ARG A 33 81.50 1.37 -43.35
C ARG A 33 80.81 0.17 -42.73
N SER A 34 81.48 -0.98 -42.65
CA SER A 34 80.93 -2.18 -42.02
C SER A 34 80.66 -1.95 -40.53
N LEU A 35 81.58 -1.28 -39.84
CA LEU A 35 81.42 -0.92 -38.43
C LEU A 35 80.23 0.02 -38.22
N LYS A 36 80.13 1.07 -39.05
CA LYS A 36 78.99 2.00 -39.04
C LYS A 36 77.67 1.26 -39.22
N LEU A 37 77.55 0.45 -40.28
CA LEU A 37 76.31 -0.23 -40.62
C LEU A 37 75.84 -1.15 -39.48
N GLU A 38 76.77 -1.88 -38.85
CA GLU A 38 76.43 -2.76 -37.74
C GLU A 38 76.03 -2.00 -36.47
N LEU A 39 76.68 -0.88 -36.16
CA LEU A 39 76.30 -0.01 -35.05
C LEU A 39 74.95 0.66 -35.29
N GLU A 40 74.67 1.14 -36.51
CA GLU A 40 73.37 1.69 -36.90
C GLU A 40 72.26 0.61 -36.84
N ARG A 41 72.56 -0.63 -37.25
CA ARG A 41 71.63 -1.77 -37.12
C ARG A 41 71.25 -2.04 -35.66
N ARG A 42 72.14 -1.72 -34.72
CA ARG A 42 71.91 -1.83 -33.26
C ARG A 42 71.23 -0.60 -32.67
N GLY A 43 70.90 0.40 -33.48
CA GLY A 43 70.15 1.58 -33.08
C GLY A 43 71.00 2.80 -32.70
N TYR A 44 72.32 2.76 -32.89
CA TYR A 44 73.18 3.92 -32.64
C TYR A 44 73.18 4.88 -33.84
N HIS A 45 73.11 6.19 -33.58
CA HIS A 45 73.27 7.23 -34.58
C HIS A 45 74.75 7.50 -34.81
N VAL A 46 75.29 6.99 -35.91
CA VAL A 46 76.73 7.03 -36.16
C VAL A 46 77.09 8.09 -37.20
N PHE A 47 77.91 9.07 -36.80
CA PHE A 47 78.60 9.93 -37.76
C PHE A 47 79.86 9.22 -38.25
N LEU A 48 79.94 9.02 -39.55
CA LEU A 48 81.15 8.56 -40.23
C LEU A 48 81.51 9.64 -41.24
N ASP A 49 82.73 10.15 -41.14
CA ASP A 49 83.20 11.14 -42.12
C ASP A 49 83.21 10.51 -43.53
N PHE A 50 82.53 11.16 -44.48
CA PHE A 50 82.41 10.67 -45.85
C PHE A 50 83.20 11.60 -46.77
N ASP A 51 84.09 10.99 -47.56
CA ASP A 51 85.28 11.56 -48.18
C ASP A 51 85.17 12.76 -49.15
N ASP A 52 84.01 13.39 -49.36
CA ASP A 52 83.79 14.33 -50.47
C ASP A 52 83.87 15.82 -50.10
N LEU A 53 84.75 16.20 -49.16
CA LEU A 53 84.78 17.57 -48.63
C LEU A 53 86.07 18.32 -49.02
N LYS A 54 85.99 19.00 -50.17
CA LYS A 54 86.81 20.16 -50.51
C LYS A 54 86.05 21.40 -50.03
N ASP A 55 86.63 22.12 -49.07
CA ASP A 55 86.42 23.55 -48.72
C ASP A 55 86.28 23.80 -47.22
N SER A 56 86.83 24.95 -46.78
CA SER A 56 86.95 25.46 -45.40
C SER A 56 85.63 25.69 -44.63
N VAL A 57 84.49 25.34 -45.23
CA VAL A 57 83.15 25.44 -44.63
C VAL A 57 82.78 24.15 -43.87
N PHE A 58 83.53 23.06 -44.06
CA PHE A 58 83.23 21.74 -43.49
C PHE A 58 83.85 21.42 -42.12
N ASP A 59 84.83 22.21 -41.64
CA ASP A 59 85.39 22.08 -40.29
C ASP A 59 84.29 22.10 -39.22
N LYS A 60 83.32 23.00 -39.35
CA LYS A 60 82.24 23.17 -38.37
C LYS A 60 81.31 21.96 -38.26
N ARG A 61 81.13 21.20 -39.34
CA ARG A 61 80.25 20.03 -39.32
C ARG A 61 80.93 18.85 -38.64
N ILE A 62 82.22 18.62 -38.90
CA ILE A 62 83.01 17.57 -38.26
C ILE A 62 83.19 17.90 -36.78
N ILE A 63 83.60 19.14 -36.46
CA ILE A 63 83.70 19.65 -35.09
C ILE A 63 82.36 19.54 -34.36
N GLY A 64 81.26 19.95 -35.00
CA GLY A 64 79.92 19.83 -34.45
C GLY A 64 79.51 18.37 -34.20
N ALA A 65 79.81 17.46 -35.13
CA ALA A 65 79.52 16.05 -34.96
C ALA A 65 80.36 15.42 -33.83
N ILE A 66 81.63 15.82 -33.67
CA ILE A 66 82.45 15.40 -32.52
C ILE A 66 81.88 15.99 -31.23
N ASP A 67 81.48 17.27 -31.22
CA ASP A 67 80.87 17.91 -30.05
C ASP A 67 79.58 17.19 -29.62
N GLU A 68 78.77 16.75 -30.58
CA GLU A 68 77.51 16.03 -30.36
C GLU A 68 77.72 14.55 -29.99
N ALA A 69 78.75 13.88 -30.50
CA ALA A 69 78.98 12.47 -30.22
C ALA A 69 79.71 12.27 -28.88
N PRO A 70 79.14 11.57 -27.88
CA PRO A 70 79.85 11.26 -26.64
C PRO A 70 80.99 10.24 -26.83
N ILE A 71 80.84 9.32 -27.78
CA ILE A 71 81.84 8.30 -28.10
C ILE A 71 82.58 8.66 -29.38
N PHE A 72 83.91 8.55 -29.35
CA PHE A 72 84.78 8.73 -30.50
C PHE A 72 85.53 7.42 -30.80
N ILE A 73 85.20 6.77 -31.92
CA ILE A 73 85.88 5.56 -32.39
C ILE A 73 86.95 5.97 -33.40
N ILE A 74 88.19 5.49 -33.20
CA ILE A 74 89.27 5.61 -34.18
C ILE A 74 89.63 4.22 -34.72
N ILE A 75 89.54 4.04 -36.04
CA ILE A 75 89.92 2.80 -36.71
C ILE A 75 91.39 2.84 -37.07
N LEU A 76 92.16 2.01 -36.39
CA LEU A 76 93.59 1.86 -36.55
C LEU A 76 93.90 0.79 -37.60
N SER A 77 93.68 1.07 -38.88
CA SER A 77 94.19 0.21 -39.95
C SER A 77 95.72 0.29 -40.03
N LYS A 78 96.35 -0.61 -40.81
CA LYS A 78 97.78 -0.50 -41.11
C LYS A 78 98.13 0.92 -41.61
N ASN A 79 99.17 1.52 -41.04
CA ASN A 79 99.67 2.86 -41.39
C ASN A 79 98.66 4.02 -41.22
N SER A 80 97.61 3.81 -40.41
CA SER A 80 96.53 4.80 -40.23
C SER A 80 97.00 6.12 -39.60
N LEU A 81 98.05 6.11 -38.80
CA LEU A 81 98.56 7.26 -38.05
C LEU A 81 99.83 7.89 -38.66
N ASP A 82 100.39 7.34 -39.75
CA ASP A 82 101.68 7.76 -40.32
C ASP A 82 101.71 9.26 -40.70
N ASN A 83 100.57 9.80 -41.14
CA ASN A 83 100.42 11.20 -41.52
C ASN A 83 100.16 12.12 -40.32
N CYS A 84 99.90 11.61 -39.12
CA CYS A 84 99.58 12.43 -37.95
C CYS A 84 100.79 13.19 -37.39
N LYS A 85 101.97 13.05 -37.99
CA LYS A 85 103.11 13.97 -37.76
C LYS A 85 102.84 15.38 -38.28
N ASP A 86 102.01 15.51 -39.32
CA ASP A 86 101.56 16.80 -39.88
C ASP A 86 100.39 17.33 -39.03
N ASP A 87 100.48 18.56 -38.54
CA ASP A 87 99.41 19.21 -37.76
C ASP A 87 98.17 19.53 -38.60
N ASN A 88 98.30 19.48 -39.93
CA ASN A 88 97.21 19.66 -40.87
C ASN A 88 96.46 18.39 -41.23
N ASP A 89 96.95 17.22 -40.80
CA ASP A 89 96.30 15.94 -41.07
C ASP A 89 94.92 15.85 -40.39
N TRP A 90 93.91 15.47 -41.16
CA TRP A 90 92.52 15.43 -40.69
C TRP A 90 92.31 14.46 -39.52
N VAL A 91 92.87 13.26 -39.61
CA VAL A 91 92.74 12.26 -38.54
C VAL A 91 93.40 12.77 -37.26
N ARG A 92 94.55 13.45 -37.37
CA ARG A 92 95.20 14.10 -36.22
C ARG A 92 94.30 15.16 -35.58
N LYS A 93 93.75 16.08 -36.38
CA LYS A 93 92.87 17.15 -35.90
C LYS A 93 91.64 16.61 -35.19
N GLU A 94 91.02 15.56 -35.72
CA GLU A 94 89.86 14.92 -35.09
C GLU A 94 90.21 14.29 -33.75
N ILE A 95 91.33 13.56 -33.67
CA ILE A 95 91.80 12.94 -32.42
C ILE A 95 92.11 14.02 -31.37
N GLU A 96 92.89 15.04 -31.73
CA GLU A 96 93.25 16.13 -30.80
C GLU A 96 92.01 16.89 -30.31
N TYR A 97 91.05 17.12 -31.21
CA TYR A 97 89.79 17.76 -30.84
C TYR A 97 88.95 16.88 -29.91
N ALA A 98 88.82 15.59 -30.20
CA ALA A 98 88.12 14.64 -29.35
C ALA A 98 88.74 14.54 -27.95
N ILE A 99 90.08 14.53 -27.85
CA ILE A 99 90.81 14.60 -26.58
C ILE A 99 90.48 15.90 -25.85
N SER A 100 90.51 17.05 -26.53
CA SER A 100 90.20 18.35 -25.91
C SER A 100 88.77 18.45 -25.37
N LYS A 101 87.85 17.62 -25.88
CA LYS A 101 86.45 17.55 -25.49
C LYS A 101 86.14 16.41 -24.52
N ASP A 102 87.17 15.73 -24.03
CA ASP A 102 87.07 14.63 -23.07
C ASP A 102 86.09 13.55 -23.54
N LYS A 103 86.17 13.19 -24.83
CA LYS A 103 85.31 12.16 -25.44
C LYS A 103 85.73 10.77 -24.99
N HIS A 104 84.78 9.84 -24.94
CA HIS A 104 85.10 8.43 -24.69
C HIS A 104 85.74 7.83 -25.95
N ILE A 105 87.08 7.74 -25.98
CA ILE A 105 87.83 7.25 -27.13
C ILE A 105 87.90 5.72 -27.13
N ILE A 106 87.47 5.10 -28.23
CA ILE A 106 87.56 3.64 -28.45
C ILE A 106 88.46 3.38 -29.66
N PRO A 107 89.72 2.97 -29.44
CA PRO A 107 90.59 2.53 -30.52
C PRO A 107 90.19 1.14 -31.02
N VAL A 108 89.88 1.02 -32.31
CA VAL A 108 89.53 -0.23 -32.98
C VAL A 108 90.72 -0.70 -33.81
N ASN A 109 91.23 -1.90 -33.53
CA ASN A 109 92.29 -2.54 -34.30
C ASN A 109 91.68 -3.65 -35.19
N PRO A 110 91.34 -3.35 -36.45
CA PRO A 110 90.74 -4.32 -37.37
C PRO A 110 91.76 -5.40 -37.71
N ASP A 111 91.39 -6.67 -37.51
CA ASP A 111 92.18 -7.85 -37.89
C ASP A 111 93.62 -7.85 -37.33
N LYS A 112 93.84 -7.11 -36.23
CA LYS A 112 95.14 -6.87 -35.60
C LYS A 112 96.19 -6.29 -36.58
N GLU A 113 95.77 -5.50 -37.55
CA GLU A 113 96.65 -4.90 -38.57
C GLU A 113 97.58 -3.82 -38.00
N PHE A 114 97.12 -3.06 -37.00
CA PHE A 114 97.94 -2.05 -36.35
C PHE A 114 98.85 -2.73 -35.31
N LYS A 115 100.15 -2.53 -35.48
CA LYS A 115 101.19 -3.17 -34.66
C LYS A 115 101.78 -2.22 -33.64
N ASP A 116 102.19 -1.04 -34.08
CA ASP A 116 102.84 -0.03 -33.24
C ASP A 116 102.51 1.39 -33.72
N PHE A 117 102.68 2.37 -32.82
CA PHE A 117 102.59 3.79 -33.15
C PHE A 117 103.84 4.24 -33.92
N PRO A 118 103.71 5.03 -35.01
CA PRO A 118 104.87 5.63 -35.66
C PRO A 118 105.64 6.58 -34.72
N ASP A 119 106.96 6.62 -34.84
CA ASP A 119 107.85 7.41 -33.98
C ASP A 119 107.51 8.92 -34.01
N ASP A 120 107.13 9.43 -35.18
CA ASP A 120 106.85 10.86 -35.40
C ASP A 120 105.45 11.32 -34.96
N VAL A 121 104.60 10.41 -34.43
CA VAL A 121 103.27 10.81 -33.93
C VAL A 121 103.41 11.54 -32.59
N PRO A 122 102.70 12.68 -32.39
CA PRO A 122 102.70 13.41 -31.13
C PRO A 122 102.41 12.56 -29.89
N ASP A 123 103.13 12.84 -28.79
CA ASP A 123 103.01 12.08 -27.54
C ASP A 123 101.61 12.17 -26.90
N ASN A 124 100.90 13.29 -27.07
CA ASN A 124 99.52 13.43 -26.61
C ASN A 124 98.61 12.36 -27.24
N ILE A 125 98.76 12.09 -28.54
CA ILE A 125 97.98 11.06 -29.27
C ILE A 125 98.41 9.67 -28.82
N LYS A 126 99.72 9.40 -28.73
CA LYS A 126 100.25 8.11 -28.26
C LYS A 126 99.76 7.79 -26.84
N GLN A 127 99.77 8.78 -25.95
CA GLN A 127 99.34 8.61 -24.58
C GLN A 127 97.83 8.36 -24.48
N HIS A 128 96.99 9.19 -25.13
CA HIS A 128 95.54 9.03 -24.99
C HIS A 128 95.02 7.79 -25.73
N ILE A 129 95.50 7.50 -26.94
CA ILE A 129 95.07 6.29 -27.65
C ILE A 129 95.69 5.04 -27.03
N GLY A 130 96.98 5.08 -26.68
CA GLY A 130 97.73 3.93 -26.15
C GLY A 130 97.38 3.53 -24.72
N GLN A 131 96.78 4.43 -23.92
CA GLN A 131 96.26 4.10 -22.58
C GLN A 131 94.96 3.29 -22.62
N HIS A 132 94.25 3.27 -23.75
CA HIS A 132 93.01 2.51 -23.90
C HIS A 132 93.29 1.10 -24.42
N GLN A 133 92.61 0.08 -23.85
CA GLN A 133 92.65 -1.28 -24.39
C GLN A 133 92.09 -1.27 -25.83
N PHE A 134 92.87 -1.76 -26.80
CA PHE A 134 92.41 -1.86 -28.19
C PHE A 134 91.23 -2.83 -28.31
N SER A 135 90.14 -2.37 -28.91
CA SER A 135 89.05 -3.23 -29.35
C SER A 135 89.50 -3.94 -30.63
N THR A 136 89.92 -5.20 -30.51
CA THR A 136 90.22 -6.02 -31.69
C THR A 136 88.90 -6.47 -32.31
N ILE A 137 88.62 -5.99 -33.53
CA ILE A 137 87.46 -6.43 -34.31
C ILE A 137 87.97 -7.35 -35.42
N ASP A 138 87.45 -8.57 -35.44
CA ASP A 138 87.77 -9.58 -36.44
C ASP A 138 86.76 -9.46 -37.58
N PHE A 139 87.14 -8.84 -38.69
CA PHE A 139 86.24 -8.61 -39.82
C PHE A 139 86.10 -9.84 -40.73
N GLU A 140 86.85 -10.91 -40.48
CA GLU A 140 86.82 -12.12 -41.30
C GLU A 140 85.85 -13.17 -40.77
N GLN A 141 86.11 -13.75 -39.60
CA GLN A 141 85.37 -14.92 -39.10
C GLN A 141 84.48 -14.58 -37.90
N LEU A 142 84.89 -13.64 -37.05
CA LEU A 142 84.25 -13.40 -35.75
C LEU A 142 83.71 -11.97 -35.59
N PHE A 143 83.25 -11.37 -36.69
CA PHE A 143 82.79 -9.98 -36.71
C PHE A 143 81.70 -9.70 -35.69
N GLN A 144 80.64 -10.51 -35.66
CA GLN A 144 79.53 -10.28 -34.74
C GLN A 144 79.91 -10.45 -33.26
N GLU A 145 80.77 -11.42 -32.93
CA GLU A 145 81.18 -11.67 -31.55
C GLU A 145 82.11 -10.57 -31.01
N SER A 146 83.09 -10.18 -31.82
CA SER A 146 84.00 -9.08 -31.49
C SER A 146 83.25 -7.74 -31.41
N MET A 147 82.28 -7.51 -32.30
CA MET A 147 81.36 -6.38 -32.23
C MET A 147 80.49 -6.40 -30.97
N ASN A 148 79.86 -7.53 -30.63
CA ASN A 148 79.06 -7.67 -29.41
C ASN A 148 79.88 -7.34 -28.17
N LYS A 149 81.13 -7.82 -28.12
CA LYS A 149 82.05 -7.56 -27.02
C LYS A 149 82.37 -6.06 -26.91
N MET A 150 82.74 -5.41 -28.02
CA MET A 150 83.00 -3.98 -28.02
C MET A 150 81.77 -3.17 -27.61
N VAL A 151 80.59 -3.51 -28.13
CA VAL A 151 79.34 -2.79 -27.81
C VAL A 151 79.05 -2.89 -26.32
N ARG A 152 79.01 -4.10 -25.77
CA ARG A 152 78.69 -4.35 -24.36
C ARG A 152 79.71 -3.73 -23.41
N ASP A 153 80.99 -3.85 -23.71
CA ASP A 153 82.04 -3.51 -22.75
C ASP A 153 82.48 -2.04 -22.84
N ARG A 154 82.22 -1.37 -23.99
CA ARG A 154 82.79 -0.03 -24.29
C ARG A 154 81.77 1.00 -24.77
N ILE A 155 80.67 0.58 -25.40
CA ILE A 155 79.69 1.50 -25.96
C ILE A 155 78.49 1.64 -25.01
N GLU A 156 77.85 0.53 -24.64
CA GLU A 156 76.68 0.52 -23.76
C GLU A 156 76.93 1.22 -22.41
N PRO A 157 78.08 1.10 -21.72
CA PRO A 157 78.30 1.76 -20.44
C PRO A 157 78.26 3.29 -20.50
N GLU A 158 78.58 3.90 -21.65
CA GLU A 158 78.53 5.35 -21.84
C GLU A 158 77.10 5.86 -22.03
N PHE A 159 76.20 5.01 -22.54
CA PHE A 159 74.78 5.31 -22.70
C PHE A 159 73.91 4.75 -21.57
N ALA A 160 74.46 3.86 -20.75
CA ALA A 160 73.80 3.31 -19.57
C ALA A 160 73.59 4.45 -18.56
N HIS A 161 72.34 4.94 -18.51
CA HIS A 161 71.93 6.00 -17.61
C HIS A 161 72.43 5.72 -16.18
N LYS A 162 73.27 6.61 -15.63
CA LYS A 162 73.42 6.75 -14.18
C LYS A 162 72.06 7.21 -13.67
N SER A 163 71.14 6.26 -13.48
CA SER A 163 69.85 6.47 -12.85
C SER A 163 70.09 6.97 -11.44
N SER A 164 70.10 8.30 -11.30
CA SER A 164 70.02 8.96 -10.00
C SER A 164 68.70 8.52 -9.38
N LYS A 165 68.79 7.62 -8.40
CA LYS A 165 67.65 7.08 -7.66
C LYS A 165 66.75 8.18 -7.03
N LYS A 166 67.14 9.45 -7.05
CA LYS A 166 66.37 10.60 -6.55
C LYS A 166 65.03 10.82 -7.27
N TRP A 167 64.94 10.60 -8.59
CA TRP A 167 63.66 10.76 -9.32
C TRP A 167 62.67 9.62 -9.05
N ILE A 168 63.19 8.41 -8.79
CA ILE A 168 62.38 7.28 -8.32
C ILE A 168 61.73 7.63 -6.99
N TYR A 169 62.45 8.25 -6.04
CA TYR A 169 61.86 8.69 -4.78
C TYR A 169 60.85 9.83 -4.93
N ILE A 170 61.01 10.74 -5.89
CA ILE A 170 60.03 11.82 -6.15
C ILE A 170 58.75 11.26 -6.81
N ILE A 171 58.89 10.35 -7.78
CA ILE A 171 57.75 9.68 -8.42
C ILE A 171 57.07 8.74 -7.42
N LEU A 172 57.82 8.00 -6.58
CA LEU A 172 57.25 7.23 -5.48
C LEU A 172 56.55 8.12 -4.46
N PHE A 173 57.12 9.28 -4.11
CA PHE A 173 56.49 10.21 -3.17
C PHE A 173 55.20 10.80 -3.73
N LEU A 174 55.18 11.24 -5.00
CA LEU A 174 53.98 11.74 -5.66
C LEU A 174 52.94 10.63 -5.91
N ALA A 175 53.38 9.40 -6.24
CA ALA A 175 52.50 8.24 -6.37
C ALA A 175 51.93 7.79 -5.02
N VAL A 176 52.71 7.87 -3.94
CA VAL A 176 52.25 7.61 -2.56
C VAL A 176 51.29 8.70 -2.13
N LEU A 177 51.54 9.98 -2.42
CA LEU A 177 50.59 11.07 -2.15
C LEU A 177 49.29 10.90 -2.94
N ALA A 178 49.38 10.58 -4.23
CA ALA A 178 48.21 10.31 -5.06
C ALA A 178 47.46 9.05 -4.59
N ALA A 179 48.15 7.97 -4.23
CA ALA A 179 47.55 6.76 -3.67
C ALA A 179 47.00 6.96 -2.26
N SER A 180 47.57 7.88 -1.48
CA SER A 180 47.07 8.26 -0.15
C SER A 180 45.83 9.14 -0.25
N VAL A 181 45.81 10.08 -1.20
CA VAL A 181 44.62 10.90 -1.49
C VAL A 181 43.53 10.03 -2.09
N PHE A 182 43.85 9.17 -3.06
CA PHE A 182 42.92 8.22 -3.65
C PHE A 182 42.45 7.16 -2.64
N GLY A 183 43.36 6.68 -1.79
CA GLY A 183 43.05 5.75 -0.70
C GLY A 183 42.18 6.40 0.37
N TYR A 184 42.44 7.65 0.72
CA TYR A 184 41.63 8.43 1.66
C TYR A 184 40.26 8.75 1.08
N THR A 185 40.16 9.20 -0.18
CA THR A 185 38.85 9.42 -0.83
C THR A 185 38.09 8.13 -1.05
N TYR A 186 38.77 7.03 -1.40
CA TYR A 186 38.17 5.71 -1.48
C TYR A 186 37.70 5.22 -0.11
N MET A 187 38.48 5.40 0.95
CA MET A 187 38.11 4.98 2.31
C MET A 187 36.99 5.84 2.89
N VAL A 188 36.99 7.15 2.65
CA VAL A 188 35.91 8.07 3.05
C VAL A 188 34.63 7.75 2.28
N ASN A 189 34.68 7.58 0.95
CA ASN A 189 33.50 7.18 0.17
C ASN A 189 32.98 5.79 0.56
N ASN A 190 33.85 4.83 0.84
CA ASN A 190 33.44 3.48 1.24
C ASN A 190 32.91 3.46 2.68
N LYS A 191 33.39 4.36 3.56
CA LYS A 191 32.83 4.55 4.91
C LYS A 191 31.46 5.22 4.84
N ILE A 192 31.31 6.30 4.06
CA ILE A 192 30.02 6.98 3.83
C ILE A 192 29.02 6.01 3.18
N LEU A 193 29.44 5.23 2.18
CA LEU A 193 28.61 4.21 1.55
C LEU A 193 28.17 3.12 2.55
N ARG A 194 29.06 2.68 3.46
CA ARG A 194 28.72 1.70 4.50
C ARG A 194 27.76 2.26 5.54
N GLU A 195 27.94 3.52 5.95
CA GLU A 195 27.06 4.20 6.91
C GLU A 195 25.66 4.42 6.29
N ASP A 196 25.59 4.88 5.03
CA ASP A 196 24.33 5.06 4.32
C ASP A 196 23.64 3.70 4.03
N ILE A 197 24.37 2.65 3.68
CA ILE A 197 23.81 1.29 3.51
C ILE A 197 23.32 0.73 4.86
N ALA A 198 24.05 0.95 5.96
CA ALA A 198 23.63 0.48 7.28
C ALA A 198 22.34 1.19 7.74
N GLU A 199 22.25 2.50 7.48
CA GLU A 199 21.06 3.29 7.77
C GLU A 199 19.87 2.89 6.89
N TYR A 200 20.09 2.65 5.60
CA TYR A 200 19.10 2.07 4.70
C TYR A 200 18.58 0.72 5.21
N ILE A 201 19.47 -0.22 5.55
CA ILE A 201 19.08 -1.54 6.07
C ILE A 201 18.30 -1.40 7.39
N ARG A 202 18.65 -0.42 8.23
CA ARG A 202 17.93 -0.13 9.48
C ARG A 202 16.51 0.32 9.18
N ILE A 203 16.33 1.31 8.30
CA ILE A 203 15.02 1.85 7.90
C ILE A 203 14.15 0.76 7.27
N VAL A 204 14.70 -0.04 6.35
CA VAL A 204 13.97 -1.15 5.71
C VAL A 204 13.54 -2.22 6.71
N ARG A 205 14.39 -2.60 7.67
CA ARG A 205 14.01 -3.56 8.73
C ARG A 205 12.92 -3.03 9.65
N GLU A 206 12.96 -1.74 9.94
CA GLU A 206 11.94 -1.07 10.76
C GLU A 206 10.60 -1.02 10.01
N ALA A 207 10.63 -0.67 8.72
CA ALA A 207 9.47 -0.74 7.83
C ALA A 207 8.89 -2.16 7.77
N ASP A 208 9.71 -3.19 7.52
CA ASP A 208 9.30 -4.60 7.52
C ASP A 208 8.65 -5.02 8.86
N SER A 209 9.18 -4.52 9.98
CA SER A 209 8.63 -4.81 11.30
C SER A 209 7.26 -4.15 11.52
N LEU A 210 7.08 -2.91 11.07
CA LEU A 210 5.80 -2.20 11.11
C LEU A 210 4.76 -2.84 10.19
N TYR A 211 5.17 -3.29 9.00
CA TYR A 211 4.33 -4.05 8.07
C TYR A 211 3.84 -5.36 8.69
N ALA A 212 4.73 -6.10 9.37
CA ALA A 212 4.39 -7.37 10.02
C ALA A 212 3.35 -7.22 11.16
N ILE A 213 3.25 -6.04 11.77
CA ILE A 213 2.24 -5.71 12.78
C ILE A 213 1.08 -4.87 12.22
N MET A 214 0.89 -4.87 10.90
CA MET A 214 -0.23 -4.22 10.19
C MET A 214 -0.28 -2.69 10.33
N LYS A 215 0.86 -2.04 10.61
CA LYS A 215 0.99 -0.57 10.60
C LYS A 215 1.44 -0.08 9.23
N PHE A 216 0.59 -0.27 8.23
CA PHE A 216 0.98 -0.09 6.83
C PHE A 216 1.31 1.36 6.45
N GLU A 217 0.54 2.36 6.92
CA GLU A 217 0.83 3.77 6.60
C GLU A 217 2.20 4.23 7.14
N GLU A 218 2.55 3.82 8.36
CA GLU A 218 3.87 4.11 8.96
C GLU A 218 4.99 3.34 8.23
N SER A 219 4.74 2.09 7.83
CA SER A 219 5.68 1.29 7.04
C SER A 219 5.97 1.90 5.66
N VAL A 220 4.95 2.39 4.96
CA VAL A 220 5.11 3.01 3.64
C VAL A 220 5.96 4.29 3.74
N GLY A 221 5.72 5.13 4.75
CA GLY A 221 6.53 6.33 4.97
C GLY A 221 8.03 6.02 5.16
N LEU A 222 8.38 4.92 5.84
CA LEU A 222 9.76 4.49 5.98
C LEU A 222 10.34 3.89 4.69
N TYR A 223 9.56 3.17 3.89
CA TYR A 223 10.03 2.72 2.56
C TYR A 223 10.30 3.89 1.62
N GLU A 224 9.46 4.93 1.63
CA GLU A 224 9.71 6.17 0.88
C GLU A 224 10.96 6.91 1.37
N GLU A 225 11.24 6.86 2.68
CA GLU A 225 12.47 7.41 3.23
C GLU A 225 13.71 6.62 2.78
N ALA A 226 13.63 5.28 2.77
CA ALA A 226 14.69 4.41 2.28
C ALA A 226 15.02 4.66 0.80
N ARG A 227 14.01 4.96 -0.04
CA ARG A 227 14.16 5.30 -1.46
C ARG A 227 15.09 6.50 -1.71
N LYS A 228 15.17 7.46 -0.78
CA LYS A 228 16.06 8.62 -0.89
C LYS A 228 17.54 8.24 -0.86
N TYR A 229 17.88 7.14 -0.19
CA TYR A 229 19.23 6.58 -0.19
C TYR A 229 19.52 5.85 -1.51
N GLU A 230 18.52 5.24 -2.13
CA GLU A 230 18.65 4.55 -3.42
C GLU A 230 18.93 5.54 -4.57
N ASP A 231 18.24 6.68 -4.60
CA ASP A 231 18.45 7.75 -5.61
C ASP A 231 19.87 8.37 -5.55
N LYS A 232 20.51 8.35 -4.37
CA LYS A 232 21.85 8.91 -4.12
C LYS A 232 22.99 8.05 -4.70
N TYR A 233 22.77 6.75 -4.97
CA TYR A 233 23.82 5.78 -5.34
C TYR A 233 23.64 5.13 -6.73
N ILE A 234 22.84 5.72 -7.62
CA ILE A 234 22.59 5.24 -8.99
C ILE A 234 23.86 5.33 -9.86
N SER A 235 24.77 4.37 -9.69
CA SER A 235 25.69 3.88 -10.74
C SER A 235 26.32 2.51 -10.43
N THR A 236 26.01 1.85 -9.31
CA THR A 236 26.55 0.52 -9.01
C THR A 236 25.61 -0.61 -9.42
N LYS A 237 26.19 -1.66 -10.00
CA LYS A 237 25.60 -2.90 -10.57
C LYS A 237 24.56 -3.64 -9.70
N TYR A 238 24.32 -3.22 -8.46
CA TYR A 238 23.38 -3.83 -7.51
C TYR A 238 22.06 -3.05 -7.32
N ALA A 239 21.89 -1.88 -7.96
CA ALA A 239 20.72 -1.01 -7.75
C ALA A 239 19.41 -1.51 -8.39
N ASN A 240 19.47 -2.23 -9.51
CA ASN A 240 18.25 -2.59 -10.26
C ASN A 240 17.42 -3.70 -9.58
N ASP A 241 18.07 -4.66 -8.93
CA ASP A 241 17.40 -5.79 -8.24
C ASP A 241 16.78 -5.37 -6.90
N PHE A 242 17.35 -4.34 -6.27
CA PHE A 242 16.85 -3.74 -5.02
C PHE A 242 15.64 -2.83 -5.26
N ASN A 243 15.66 -2.01 -6.32
CA ASN A 243 14.56 -1.10 -6.67
C ASN A 243 13.24 -1.86 -6.95
N GLU A 244 13.32 -3.02 -7.60
CA GLU A 244 12.15 -3.84 -7.90
C GLU A 244 11.57 -4.46 -6.62
N GLN A 245 12.41 -4.90 -5.68
CA GLN A 245 11.95 -5.48 -4.42
C GLN A 245 11.27 -4.47 -3.50
N VAL A 246 11.80 -3.24 -3.39
CA VAL A 246 11.18 -2.19 -2.57
C VAL A 246 9.89 -1.69 -3.20
N GLN A 247 9.86 -1.45 -4.51
CA GLN A 247 8.64 -1.01 -5.20
C GLN A 247 7.53 -2.08 -5.11
N ASN A 248 7.85 -3.36 -5.29
CA ASN A 248 6.86 -4.44 -5.12
C ASN A 248 6.29 -4.49 -3.69
N LYS A 249 7.12 -4.24 -2.66
CA LYS A 249 6.65 -4.18 -1.27
C LYS A 249 5.76 -2.97 -1.00
N ILE A 250 6.05 -1.82 -1.62
CA ILE A 250 5.19 -0.62 -1.54
C ILE A 250 3.85 -0.92 -2.20
N ASP A 251 3.86 -1.46 -3.42
CA ASP A 251 2.63 -1.78 -4.16
C ASP A 251 1.78 -2.82 -3.40
N GLU A 252 2.40 -3.85 -2.82
CA GLU A 252 1.72 -4.82 -1.95
C GLU A 252 1.16 -4.21 -0.66
N ALA A 253 1.85 -3.21 -0.09
CA ALA A 253 1.38 -2.49 1.11
C ALA A 253 0.18 -1.60 0.79
N GLU A 254 0.24 -0.86 -0.31
CA GLU A 254 -0.85 0.02 -0.78
C GLU A 254 -2.12 -0.77 -1.07
N ILE A 255 -2.00 -1.94 -1.72
CA ILE A 255 -3.15 -2.83 -1.95
C ILE A 255 -3.79 -3.28 -0.63
N LYS A 256 -2.99 -3.68 0.36
CA LYS A 256 -3.52 -4.09 1.67
C LYS A 256 -4.15 -2.94 2.44
N ILE A 257 -3.60 -1.73 2.36
CA ILE A 257 -4.20 -0.52 2.94
C ILE A 257 -5.59 -0.29 2.33
N GLU A 258 -5.72 -0.40 1.01
CA GLU A 258 -6.98 -0.19 0.32
C GLU A 258 -8.00 -1.28 0.67
N GLU A 259 -7.57 -2.54 0.77
CA GLU A 259 -8.41 -3.65 1.23
C GLU A 259 -8.90 -3.45 2.67
N GLU A 260 -8.04 -2.99 3.59
CA GLU A 260 -8.43 -2.71 4.97
C GLU A 260 -9.35 -1.49 5.09
N LYS A 261 -9.10 -0.43 4.32
CA LYS A 261 -9.99 0.75 4.26
C LYS A 261 -11.37 0.35 3.77
N LYS A 262 -11.43 -0.45 2.70
CA LYS A 262 -12.69 -0.96 2.16
C LYS A 262 -13.41 -1.87 3.16
N LYS A 263 -12.68 -2.77 3.83
CA LYS A 263 -13.25 -3.66 4.86
C LYS A 263 -13.79 -2.87 6.06
N ALA A 264 -13.08 -1.84 6.50
CA ALA A 264 -13.53 -0.96 7.58
C ALA A 264 -14.78 -0.14 7.18
N GLU A 265 -14.85 0.33 5.93
CA GLU A 265 -16.02 1.03 5.40
C GLU A 265 -17.23 0.08 5.28
N GLU A 266 -17.03 -1.15 4.78
CA GLU A 266 -18.07 -2.18 4.72
C GLU A 266 -18.59 -2.57 6.11
N GLU A 267 -17.70 -2.69 7.10
CA GLU A 267 -18.08 -2.98 8.49
C GLU A 267 -18.85 -1.81 9.13
N LYS A 268 -18.42 -0.56 8.87
CA LYS A 268 -19.14 0.63 9.31
C LYS A 268 -20.54 0.69 8.69
N LEU A 269 -20.64 0.48 7.38
CA LEU A 269 -21.92 0.47 6.66
C LEU A 269 -22.81 -0.70 7.11
N ALA A 270 -22.23 -1.86 7.47
CA ALA A 270 -22.98 -2.97 8.04
C ALA A 270 -23.56 -2.63 9.43
N LYS A 271 -22.78 -1.97 10.30
CA LYS A 271 -23.25 -1.50 11.62
C LYS A 271 -24.36 -0.45 11.47
N GLU A 272 -24.23 0.49 10.55
CA GLU A 272 -25.26 1.49 10.26
C GLU A 272 -26.55 0.85 9.70
N ARG A 273 -26.43 -0.13 8.79
CA ARG A 273 -27.58 -0.91 8.31
C ARG A 273 -28.28 -1.67 9.42
N GLN A 274 -27.52 -2.35 10.29
CA GLN A 274 -28.09 -3.07 11.42
C GLN A 274 -28.84 -2.13 12.38
N ALA A 275 -28.25 -0.98 12.72
CA ALA A 275 -28.91 0.03 13.55
C ALA A 275 -30.18 0.58 12.90
N MET A 276 -30.17 0.80 11.58
CA MET A 276 -31.35 1.26 10.84
C MET A 276 -32.45 0.20 10.80
N GLU A 277 -32.12 -1.08 10.62
CA GLU A 277 -33.08 -2.19 10.68
C GLU A 277 -33.73 -2.35 12.06
N GLU A 278 -32.94 -2.20 13.13
CA GLU A 278 -33.45 -2.23 14.51
C GLU A 278 -34.42 -1.06 14.77
N MET A 279 -34.08 0.13 14.29
CA MET A 279 -34.95 1.31 14.40
C MET A 279 -36.26 1.15 13.60
N ILE A 280 -36.21 0.56 12.41
CA ILE A 280 -37.41 0.26 11.60
C ILE A 280 -38.31 -0.71 12.35
N LYS A 281 -37.76 -1.81 12.88
CA LYS A 281 -38.53 -2.81 13.66
C LYS A 281 -39.20 -2.18 14.88
N GLU A 282 -38.54 -1.23 15.55
CA GLU A 282 -39.12 -0.55 16.71
C GLU A 282 -40.24 0.42 16.30
N ASN A 283 -40.06 1.17 15.21
CA ASN A 283 -41.11 2.05 14.68
C ASN A 283 -42.35 1.29 14.19
N GLU A 284 -42.17 0.11 13.60
CA GLU A 284 -43.28 -0.77 13.23
C GLU A 284 -44.08 -1.22 14.47
N LYS A 285 -43.39 -1.61 15.56
CA LYS A 285 -44.05 -1.97 16.82
C LYS A 285 -44.81 -0.79 17.43
N ILE A 286 -44.23 0.41 17.41
CA ILE A 286 -44.88 1.63 17.91
C ILE A 286 -46.15 1.91 17.11
N THR A 287 -46.08 1.77 15.79
CA THR A 287 -47.22 1.99 14.88
C THR A 287 -48.34 1.01 15.16
N GLN A 288 -48.03 -0.30 15.22
CA GLN A 288 -49.01 -1.35 15.55
C GLN A 288 -49.66 -1.15 16.91
N LYS A 289 -48.88 -0.75 17.93
CA LYS A 289 -49.41 -0.45 19.28
C LYS A 289 -50.36 0.75 19.25
N SER A 290 -50.05 1.77 18.45
CA SER A 290 -50.89 2.97 18.30
C SER A 290 -52.21 2.66 17.59
N GLU A 291 -52.21 1.80 16.57
CA GLU A 291 -53.40 1.37 15.84
C GLU A 291 -54.29 0.48 16.70
N ALA A 292 -53.70 -0.46 17.45
CA ALA A 292 -54.42 -1.28 18.42
C ALA A 292 -55.07 -0.43 19.54
N ALA A 293 -54.39 0.60 20.02
CA ALA A 293 -54.94 1.52 21.02
C ALA A 293 -56.11 2.36 20.45
N LYS A 294 -56.01 2.82 19.20
CA LYS A 294 -57.12 3.52 18.51
C LYS A 294 -58.32 2.59 18.30
N ALA A 295 -58.09 1.35 17.86
CA ALA A 295 -59.15 0.36 17.68
C ALA A 295 -59.84 0.02 19.01
N LYS A 296 -59.09 -0.13 20.11
CA LYS A 296 -59.64 -0.37 21.45
C LYS A 296 -60.46 0.82 21.99
N LYS A 297 -60.09 2.06 21.62
CA LYS A 297 -60.86 3.24 22.00
C LYS A 297 -62.16 3.37 21.21
N ALA A 298 -62.20 2.89 19.96
CA ALA A 298 -63.40 2.88 19.13
C ALA A 298 -64.47 1.87 19.59
N THR A 299 -64.10 0.85 20.37
CA THR A 299 -65.03 -0.18 20.88
C THR A 299 -65.59 0.15 22.26
N ILE A 300 -65.28 1.30 22.87
CA ILE A 300 -65.79 1.70 24.20
C ILE A 300 -66.52 3.04 24.09
N ILE A 301 -67.83 3.05 24.41
CA ILE A 301 -68.67 4.26 24.40
C ILE A 301 -69.19 4.48 25.82
N ASN A 302 -68.92 5.65 26.39
CA ASN A 302 -69.27 6.02 27.78
C ASN A 302 -68.84 4.98 28.83
N GLY A 303 -67.69 4.33 28.62
CA GLY A 303 -67.16 3.31 29.55
C GLY A 303 -67.69 1.89 29.31
N HIS A 304 -68.59 1.69 28.36
CA HIS A 304 -69.17 0.39 28.02
C HIS A 304 -68.61 -0.17 26.71
N GLU A 305 -68.27 -1.46 26.71
CA GLU A 305 -67.71 -2.14 25.53
C GLU A 305 -68.82 -2.54 24.54
N CYS A 306 -68.63 -2.17 23.27
CA CYS A 306 -69.50 -2.50 22.15
C CYS A 306 -68.83 -3.54 21.26
N VAL A 307 -69.58 -4.59 20.92
CA VAL A 307 -69.13 -5.74 20.13
C VAL A 307 -69.77 -5.67 18.75
N ASP A 308 -68.95 -5.50 17.71
CA ASP A 308 -69.39 -5.53 16.33
C ASP A 308 -69.53 -6.98 15.85
N LEU A 309 -70.77 -7.43 15.69
CA LEU A 309 -71.09 -8.75 15.12
C LEU A 309 -71.26 -8.71 13.60
N GLY A 310 -71.02 -7.54 12.97
CA GLY A 310 -71.22 -7.32 11.55
C GLY A 310 -72.70 -7.22 11.15
N LEU A 311 -73.58 -6.95 12.12
CA LEU A 311 -75.03 -6.75 11.94
C LEU A 311 -75.35 -5.26 11.68
N SER A 312 -76.63 -4.89 11.64
CA SER A 312 -77.06 -3.50 11.46
C SER A 312 -76.67 -2.57 12.61
N VAL A 313 -76.41 -3.13 13.79
CA VAL A 313 -75.92 -2.44 14.99
C VAL A 313 -74.88 -3.27 15.72
N ARG A 314 -74.07 -2.61 16.53
CA ARG A 314 -73.13 -3.25 17.45
C ARG A 314 -73.81 -3.48 18.79
N TRP A 315 -73.50 -4.59 19.44
CA TRP A 315 -74.18 -5.04 20.66
C TRP A 315 -73.31 -4.80 21.90
N ALA A 316 -73.91 -4.41 23.02
CA ALA A 316 -73.18 -4.30 24.27
C ALA A 316 -72.60 -5.65 24.72
N LYS A 317 -71.43 -5.61 25.36
CA LYS A 317 -70.84 -6.81 25.96
C LYS A 317 -71.58 -7.32 27.19
N TYR A 318 -72.28 -6.45 27.91
CA TYR A 318 -73.02 -6.77 29.13
C TYR A 318 -74.42 -6.17 29.13
N ASN A 319 -75.29 -6.67 30.01
CA ASN A 319 -76.59 -6.07 30.30
C ASN A 319 -76.41 -4.73 31.03
N ILE A 320 -77.43 -3.87 31.00
CA ILE A 320 -77.50 -2.72 31.91
C ILE A 320 -77.41 -3.23 33.35
N GLY A 321 -76.72 -2.50 34.24
CA GLY A 321 -76.57 -2.85 35.66
C GLY A 321 -75.38 -3.74 35.99
N VAL A 322 -74.73 -4.38 35.00
CA VAL A 322 -73.57 -5.23 35.26
C VAL A 322 -72.35 -4.41 35.69
N ILE A 323 -71.78 -4.75 36.85
CA ILE A 323 -70.57 -4.13 37.40
C ILE A 323 -69.35 -4.96 36.98
N THR A 324 -68.69 -4.55 35.89
CA THR A 324 -67.67 -5.37 35.20
C THR A 324 -66.43 -5.73 36.00
N TYR A 325 -66.13 -5.03 37.10
CA TYR A 325 -65.01 -5.33 38.00
C TYR A 325 -65.40 -6.23 39.19
N LYS A 326 -66.68 -6.63 39.29
CA LYS A 326 -67.22 -7.56 40.29
C LYS A 326 -67.85 -8.77 39.62
N LEU A 327 -67.18 -9.40 38.65
CA LEU A 327 -67.72 -10.56 37.93
C LEU A 327 -67.19 -11.85 38.57
N THR A 328 -67.75 -12.24 39.71
CA THR A 328 -67.26 -13.36 40.53
C THR A 328 -68.21 -14.54 40.57
N GLU A 329 -69.52 -14.29 40.50
CA GLU A 329 -70.57 -15.30 40.51
C GLU A 329 -71.61 -15.06 39.41
N ALA A 330 -72.57 -15.97 39.24
CA ALA A 330 -73.51 -15.92 38.12
C ALA A 330 -74.40 -14.66 38.16
N ASP A 331 -74.85 -14.28 39.37
CA ASP A 331 -75.74 -13.15 39.60
C ASP A 331 -75.13 -11.81 39.15
N ASP A 332 -73.80 -11.68 39.22
CA ASP A 332 -73.07 -10.49 38.78
C ASP A 332 -73.22 -10.20 37.28
N TYR A 333 -73.58 -11.21 36.47
CA TYR A 333 -73.71 -11.10 35.01
C TYR A 333 -75.11 -10.75 34.53
N TYR A 334 -76.14 -10.90 35.37
CA TYR A 334 -77.53 -10.71 34.96
C TYR A 334 -77.88 -9.24 34.77
N GLY A 335 -77.31 -8.37 35.61
CA GLY A 335 -77.58 -6.94 35.59
C GLY A 335 -78.96 -6.59 36.13
N ASP A 336 -79.45 -5.42 35.72
CA ASP A 336 -80.71 -4.85 36.17
C ASP A 336 -81.91 -5.37 35.36
N TYR A 337 -83.10 -5.28 35.97
CA TYR A 337 -84.37 -5.76 35.41
C TYR A 337 -85.34 -4.59 35.29
N PHE A 338 -85.87 -4.41 34.08
CA PHE A 338 -86.72 -3.27 33.76
C PHE A 338 -88.08 -3.73 33.27
N CYS A 339 -89.16 -3.15 33.82
CA CYS A 339 -90.44 -3.16 33.13
C CYS A 339 -90.32 -2.45 31.77
N TRP A 340 -91.20 -2.73 30.82
CA TRP A 340 -91.06 -2.13 29.49
C TRP A 340 -91.28 -0.61 29.55
N GLY A 341 -90.27 0.17 29.14
CA GLY A 341 -90.27 1.64 29.21
C GLY A 341 -89.93 2.24 30.58
N ALA A 342 -89.59 1.40 31.57
CA ALA A 342 -88.97 1.83 32.83
C ALA A 342 -87.50 2.19 32.60
N ILE A 343 -86.99 3.21 33.31
CA ILE A 343 -85.57 3.61 33.24
C ILE A 343 -84.80 3.28 34.52
N THR A 344 -85.51 3.01 35.62
CA THR A 344 -85.00 2.47 36.88
C THR A 344 -85.77 1.20 37.27
N ASN A 345 -85.24 0.42 38.22
CA ASN A 345 -85.86 -0.84 38.66
C ASN A 345 -87.19 -0.64 39.42
N ASP A 346 -87.45 0.57 39.93
CA ASP A 346 -88.64 0.91 40.71
C ASP A 346 -89.78 1.51 39.86
N ASP A 347 -89.51 1.81 38.58
CA ASP A 347 -90.50 2.43 37.70
C ASP A 347 -91.57 1.44 37.21
N THR A 348 -92.78 1.95 37.02
CA THR A 348 -93.87 1.20 36.38
C THR A 348 -93.72 1.17 34.85
N TYR A 349 -94.32 0.16 34.22
CA TYR A 349 -94.30 -0.01 32.77
C TYR A 349 -95.02 1.12 32.00
N ASN A 350 -94.55 1.40 30.79
CA ASN A 350 -95.10 2.39 29.87
C ASN A 350 -96.23 1.79 29.01
N ASN A 351 -97.38 2.48 28.96
CA ASN A 351 -98.58 2.10 28.19
C ASN A 351 -98.66 2.72 26.78
N GLY A 352 -97.58 3.36 26.32
CA GLY A 352 -97.49 3.99 25.02
C GLY A 352 -97.57 3.00 23.86
N THR A 353 -98.08 3.45 22.72
CA THR A 353 -98.27 2.63 21.52
C THR A 353 -97.15 2.79 20.49
N LYS A 354 -96.16 3.64 20.75
CA LYS A 354 -95.02 3.92 19.87
C LYS A 354 -93.74 3.28 20.39
N SER A 355 -92.78 3.07 19.49
CA SER A 355 -91.42 2.63 19.86
C SER A 355 -90.80 3.62 20.85
N ILE A 356 -90.15 3.08 21.88
CA ILE A 356 -89.48 3.88 22.94
C ILE A 356 -88.01 4.15 22.64
N VAL A 357 -87.49 3.66 21.52
CA VAL A 357 -86.07 3.83 21.15
C VAL A 357 -85.67 5.30 21.10
N ASN A 358 -84.54 5.64 21.71
CA ASN A 358 -84.00 7.01 21.82
C ASN A 358 -84.93 8.05 22.48
N THR A 359 -86.05 7.65 23.06
CA THR A 359 -86.95 8.54 23.83
C THR A 359 -86.49 8.66 25.29
N GLU A 360 -87.24 9.39 26.12
CA GLU A 360 -87.03 9.45 27.58
C GLU A 360 -87.28 8.09 28.28
N TYR A 361 -87.98 7.16 27.61
CA TYR A 361 -88.27 5.81 28.13
C TYR A 361 -87.27 4.75 27.64
N ASP A 362 -86.20 5.15 26.95
CA ASP A 362 -85.13 4.23 26.54
C ASP A 362 -84.16 4.01 27.70
N ALA A 363 -84.30 2.89 28.40
CA ALA A 363 -83.47 2.56 29.56
C ALA A 363 -81.97 2.53 29.25
N ALA A 364 -81.58 2.08 28.05
CA ALA A 364 -80.17 2.04 27.66
C ALA A 364 -79.59 3.44 27.51
N LYS A 365 -80.32 4.34 26.87
CA LYS A 365 -79.92 5.75 26.76
C LYS A 365 -79.91 6.45 28.11
N ALA A 366 -80.91 6.18 28.96
CA ALA A 366 -81.01 6.78 30.29
C ALA A 366 -79.84 6.35 31.20
N ASN A 367 -79.47 5.07 31.20
CA ASN A 367 -78.43 4.54 32.08
C ASN A 367 -77.01 4.73 31.54
N TRP A 368 -76.78 4.61 30.22
CA TRP A 368 -75.44 4.64 29.63
C TRP A 368 -75.16 5.88 28.77
N GLY A 369 -76.15 6.77 28.63
CA GLY A 369 -76.02 8.06 27.95
C GLY A 369 -76.11 7.98 26.42
N ASN A 370 -75.83 9.12 25.78
CA ASN A 370 -75.89 9.26 24.33
C ASN A 370 -74.92 8.28 23.63
N GLY A 371 -75.41 7.63 22.57
CA GLY A 371 -74.68 6.60 21.81
C GLY A 371 -75.16 5.18 22.08
N TRP A 372 -75.90 4.97 23.17
CA TRP A 372 -76.57 3.72 23.51
C TRP A 372 -78.09 3.83 23.36
N MET A 373 -78.72 2.73 22.94
CA MET A 373 -80.17 2.63 22.79
C MET A 373 -80.63 1.19 23.02
N MET A 374 -81.91 1.01 23.34
CA MET A 374 -82.53 -0.31 23.36
C MET A 374 -82.62 -0.86 21.92
N PRO A 375 -82.39 -2.17 21.71
CA PRO A 375 -82.54 -2.78 20.39
C PRO A 375 -84.01 -2.78 19.94
N THR A 376 -84.27 -2.62 18.65
CA THR A 376 -85.62 -2.82 18.10
C THR A 376 -85.92 -4.30 17.90
N LYS A 377 -87.21 -4.64 17.73
CA LYS A 377 -87.65 -6.00 17.34
C LYS A 377 -86.89 -6.51 16.11
N GLU A 378 -86.73 -5.67 15.09
CA GLU A 378 -86.06 -6.02 13.83
C GLU A 378 -84.58 -6.33 14.06
N GLN A 379 -83.91 -5.60 14.94
CA GLN A 379 -82.51 -5.84 15.30
C GLN A 379 -82.35 -7.15 16.10
N MET A 380 -83.30 -7.47 16.98
CA MET A 380 -83.32 -8.78 17.66
C MET A 380 -83.57 -9.94 16.69
N ILE A 381 -84.49 -9.76 15.73
CA ILE A 381 -84.74 -10.73 14.66
C ILE A 381 -83.46 -10.93 13.82
N GLU A 382 -82.75 -9.85 13.49
CA GLU A 382 -81.48 -9.91 12.77
C GLU A 382 -80.44 -10.72 13.55
N LEU A 383 -80.30 -10.49 14.87
CA LEU A 383 -79.41 -11.24 15.74
C LEU A 383 -79.73 -12.76 15.72
N VAL A 384 -81.00 -13.12 15.87
CA VAL A 384 -81.48 -14.52 15.80
C VAL A 384 -81.17 -15.13 14.43
N ASN A 385 -81.42 -14.39 13.35
CA ASN A 385 -81.33 -14.88 11.98
C ASN A 385 -79.92 -14.83 11.36
N ASN A 386 -78.95 -14.19 11.99
CA ASN A 386 -77.60 -14.06 11.44
C ASN A 386 -76.48 -14.53 12.37
N CYS A 387 -76.82 -15.06 13.55
CA CYS A 387 -75.87 -15.62 14.50
C CYS A 387 -76.12 -17.11 14.78
N THR A 388 -75.06 -17.83 15.14
CA THR A 388 -75.15 -19.14 15.80
C THR A 388 -75.34 -18.96 17.30
N TRP A 389 -76.15 -19.83 17.90
CA TRP A 389 -76.50 -19.79 19.31
C TRP A 389 -76.07 -21.11 19.94
N LYS A 390 -75.13 -21.05 20.89
CA LYS A 390 -74.66 -22.23 21.62
C LYS A 390 -74.93 -22.05 23.11
N TRP A 391 -75.76 -22.92 23.68
CA TRP A 391 -76.02 -22.94 25.11
C TRP A 391 -74.77 -23.40 25.86
N VAL A 392 -74.50 -22.77 27.00
CA VAL A 392 -73.44 -23.14 27.94
C VAL A 392 -74.01 -23.11 29.36
N ASN A 393 -73.50 -23.98 30.23
CA ASN A 393 -73.89 -24.00 31.65
C ASN A 393 -72.86 -23.30 32.56
N ASP A 394 -71.65 -23.07 32.04
CA ASP A 394 -70.60 -22.34 32.75
C ASP A 394 -69.95 -21.38 31.74
N TYR A 395 -70.03 -20.08 32.01
CA TYR A 395 -69.42 -19.05 31.17
C TYR A 395 -68.28 -18.38 31.92
N ASN A 396 -67.15 -18.19 31.21
CA ASN A 396 -65.96 -17.52 31.75
C ASN A 396 -65.41 -18.14 33.06
N GLY A 397 -65.57 -19.45 33.25
CA GLY A 397 -65.12 -20.16 34.44
C GLY A 397 -66.04 -20.03 35.67
N ILE A 398 -67.19 -19.37 35.53
CA ILE A 398 -68.17 -19.21 36.60
C ILE A 398 -69.21 -20.32 36.51
N HIS A 399 -69.36 -21.05 37.62
CA HIS A 399 -70.25 -22.19 37.68
C HIS A 399 -71.72 -21.76 37.66
N ASN A 400 -72.56 -22.50 36.93
CA ASN A 400 -74.01 -22.25 36.78
C ASN A 400 -74.36 -20.91 36.12
N LEU A 401 -73.40 -20.22 35.49
CA LEU A 401 -73.68 -19.08 34.64
C LEU A 401 -74.18 -19.56 33.27
N ASN A 402 -75.45 -19.96 33.27
CA ASN A 402 -76.13 -20.51 32.10
C ASN A 402 -76.49 -19.40 31.10
N GLY A 403 -76.47 -19.74 29.81
CA GLY A 403 -76.96 -18.83 28.77
C GLY A 403 -76.45 -19.18 27.38
N TYR A 404 -76.59 -18.23 26.45
CA TYR A 404 -76.18 -18.40 25.06
C TYR A 404 -74.92 -17.61 24.72
N ILE A 405 -73.94 -18.30 24.12
CA ILE A 405 -72.92 -17.66 23.30
C ILE A 405 -73.53 -17.43 21.91
N VAL A 406 -73.72 -16.17 21.56
CA VAL A 406 -74.31 -15.71 20.30
C VAL A 406 -73.20 -15.20 19.39
N ARG A 407 -72.86 -15.96 18.35
CA ARG A 407 -71.68 -15.71 17.49
C ARG A 407 -72.10 -15.42 16.05
N SER A 408 -71.50 -14.40 15.43
CA SER A 408 -71.85 -13.99 14.07
C SER A 408 -71.58 -15.08 13.02
N ARG A 409 -72.46 -15.19 12.02
CA ARG A 409 -72.23 -16.00 10.81
C ARG A 409 -71.60 -15.21 9.67
N LYS A 410 -71.47 -13.90 9.79
CA LYS A 410 -70.94 -13.06 8.71
C LYS A 410 -69.44 -13.28 8.53
N LYS A 411 -69.00 -13.51 7.29
CA LYS A 411 -67.59 -13.66 6.95
C LYS A 411 -66.80 -12.43 7.42
N GLY A 412 -65.68 -12.65 8.11
CA GLY A 412 -64.87 -11.60 8.72
C GLY A 412 -65.28 -11.22 10.15
N TYR A 413 -66.39 -11.77 10.67
CA TYR A 413 -66.88 -11.54 12.04
C TYR A 413 -67.11 -12.85 12.81
N THR A 414 -66.72 -14.00 12.26
CA THR A 414 -67.00 -15.33 12.81
C THR A 414 -66.30 -15.60 14.16
N ASP A 415 -65.29 -14.81 14.52
CA ASP A 415 -64.63 -14.82 15.83
C ASP A 415 -65.35 -13.94 16.86
N LYS A 416 -66.29 -13.09 16.44
CA LYS A 416 -67.02 -12.14 17.29
C LYS A 416 -68.28 -12.76 17.86
N TYR A 417 -68.51 -12.58 19.16
CA TYR A 417 -69.67 -13.09 19.87
C TYR A 417 -70.04 -12.21 21.06
N ILE A 418 -71.29 -12.30 21.50
CA ILE A 418 -71.77 -11.82 22.80
C ILE A 418 -72.26 -13.00 23.63
N PHE A 419 -72.28 -12.85 24.95
CA PHE A 419 -72.92 -13.80 25.86
C PHE A 419 -74.19 -13.17 26.43
N LEU A 420 -75.31 -13.88 26.26
CA LEU A 420 -76.60 -13.53 26.85
C LEU A 420 -76.89 -14.52 27.98
N PRO A 421 -76.77 -14.09 29.25
CA PRO A 421 -77.11 -14.97 30.36
C PRO A 421 -78.61 -15.26 30.43
N ALA A 422 -78.96 -16.43 30.95
CA ALA A 422 -80.32 -16.83 31.29
C ALA A 422 -80.76 -16.15 32.60
N SER A 423 -80.96 -14.84 32.57
CA SER A 423 -81.22 -14.00 33.74
C SER A 423 -82.63 -14.13 34.34
N GLY A 424 -83.55 -14.83 33.68
CA GLY A 424 -84.94 -14.93 34.13
C GLY A 424 -85.68 -13.59 34.05
N TYR A 425 -86.70 -13.44 34.91
CA TYR A 425 -87.49 -12.22 35.03
C TYR A 425 -87.92 -11.96 36.46
N ARG A 426 -88.22 -10.70 36.77
CA ARG A 426 -88.79 -10.27 38.05
C ARG A 426 -90.27 -9.96 37.93
N GLU A 427 -91.00 -10.36 38.95
CA GLU A 427 -92.38 -9.97 39.20
C GLU A 427 -92.52 -9.59 40.66
N LYS A 428 -92.78 -8.30 40.92
CA LYS A 428 -92.69 -7.72 42.27
C LYS A 428 -91.32 -8.08 42.88
N ASP A 429 -91.29 -8.65 44.07
CA ASP A 429 -90.05 -9.00 44.78
C ASP A 429 -89.45 -10.36 44.35
N SER A 430 -90.13 -11.12 43.50
CA SER A 430 -89.74 -12.49 43.14
C SER A 430 -88.91 -12.54 41.84
N LEU A 431 -87.73 -13.13 41.92
CA LEU A 431 -86.94 -13.53 40.75
C LEU A 431 -87.34 -14.94 40.30
N ASN A 432 -87.64 -15.11 39.02
CA ASN A 432 -88.18 -16.34 38.46
C ASN A 432 -87.35 -16.80 37.26
N ARG A 433 -87.15 -18.11 37.14
CA ARG A 433 -86.50 -18.77 35.97
C ARG A 433 -85.06 -18.34 35.71
N GLU A 434 -84.39 -17.78 36.70
CA GLU A 434 -82.96 -17.53 36.69
C GLU A 434 -82.19 -18.83 36.42
N GLY A 435 -81.15 -18.74 35.59
CA GLY A 435 -80.37 -19.88 35.12
C GLY A 435 -81.04 -20.71 34.03
N ASP A 436 -82.37 -20.64 33.86
CA ASP A 436 -83.11 -21.50 32.94
C ASP A 436 -83.56 -20.76 31.67
N TYR A 437 -83.98 -19.50 31.82
CA TYR A 437 -84.55 -18.69 30.74
C TYR A 437 -83.88 -17.32 30.65
N GLY A 438 -83.73 -16.78 29.45
CA GLY A 438 -83.34 -15.39 29.23
C GLY A 438 -84.46 -14.60 28.57
N PHE A 439 -84.73 -13.42 29.09
CA PHE A 439 -85.73 -12.49 28.57
C PHE A 439 -85.10 -11.12 28.39
N TYR A 440 -85.24 -10.54 27.19
CA TYR A 440 -84.59 -9.29 26.83
C TYR A 440 -85.56 -8.36 26.13
N TRP A 441 -85.75 -7.14 26.65
CA TRP A 441 -86.66 -6.19 26.01
C TRP A 441 -86.13 -5.62 24.70
N SER A 442 -87.01 -5.58 23.69
CA SER A 442 -86.87 -4.65 22.58
C SER A 442 -87.55 -3.31 22.89
N SER A 443 -87.20 -2.27 22.15
CA SER A 443 -87.86 -0.97 22.20
C SER A 443 -89.22 -0.94 21.47
N THR A 444 -89.64 -2.05 20.85
CA THR A 444 -90.81 -2.08 19.95
C THR A 444 -92.04 -2.60 20.69
N PRO A 445 -93.13 -1.81 20.80
CA PRO A 445 -94.38 -2.27 21.41
C PRO A 445 -95.10 -3.28 20.51
N ASN A 446 -95.95 -4.12 21.11
CA ASN A 446 -96.97 -4.83 20.36
C ASN A 446 -98.18 -3.88 20.19
N THR A 447 -98.51 -3.51 18.96
CA THR A 447 -99.62 -2.60 18.66
C THR A 447 -100.98 -3.27 18.75
N SER A 448 -101.05 -4.60 18.63
CA SER A 448 -102.28 -5.39 18.71
C SER A 448 -102.61 -5.82 20.14
N LYS A 449 -101.63 -5.87 21.04
CA LYS A 449 -101.78 -6.16 22.47
C LYS A 449 -101.09 -5.07 23.28
N THR A 450 -101.85 -4.06 23.71
CA THR A 450 -101.30 -2.83 24.30
C THR A 450 -100.53 -3.05 25.60
N ASP A 451 -100.80 -4.12 26.33
CA ASP A 451 -100.08 -4.49 27.56
C ASP A 451 -98.80 -5.31 27.29
N TYR A 452 -98.44 -5.51 26.01
CA TYR A 452 -97.32 -6.33 25.59
C TYR A 452 -96.33 -5.54 24.72
N ALA A 453 -95.06 -5.94 24.77
CA ALA A 453 -94.00 -5.45 23.90
C ALA A 453 -93.16 -6.63 23.42
N TYR A 454 -92.36 -6.43 22.37
CA TYR A 454 -91.53 -7.50 21.84
C TYR A 454 -90.29 -7.70 22.71
N SER A 455 -89.96 -8.96 22.96
CA SER A 455 -88.76 -9.41 23.67
C SER A 455 -88.07 -10.52 22.89
N LEU A 456 -86.76 -10.66 23.13
CA LEU A 456 -86.01 -11.85 22.80
C LEU A 456 -86.07 -12.80 24.00
N ASP A 457 -86.65 -13.97 23.76
CA ASP A 457 -86.87 -15.00 24.76
C ASP A 457 -86.09 -16.25 24.38
N PHE A 458 -85.47 -16.90 25.36
CA PHE A 458 -84.79 -18.16 25.12
C PHE A 458 -84.74 -19.06 26.36
N PHE A 459 -84.53 -20.34 26.11
CA PHE A 459 -84.07 -21.35 27.07
C PHE A 459 -83.20 -22.36 26.31
N SER A 460 -82.61 -23.35 27.00
CA SER A 460 -81.55 -24.20 26.42
C SER A 460 -81.83 -24.85 25.06
N SER A 461 -83.09 -25.12 24.71
CA SER A 461 -83.47 -25.74 23.43
C SER A 461 -84.02 -24.78 22.38
N ILE A 462 -84.29 -23.51 22.68
CA ILE A 462 -84.94 -22.59 21.74
C ILE A 462 -84.67 -21.11 22.05
N TYR A 463 -84.66 -20.29 21.02
CA TYR A 463 -84.54 -18.84 21.09
C TYR A 463 -85.39 -18.20 19.98
N TYR A 464 -86.15 -17.16 20.31
CA TYR A 464 -87.01 -16.46 19.35
C TYR A 464 -87.38 -15.06 19.84
N VAL A 465 -87.90 -14.23 18.94
CA VAL A 465 -88.49 -12.93 19.29
C VAL A 465 -90.01 -13.08 19.38
N ILE A 466 -90.59 -12.81 20.54
CA ILE A 466 -92.04 -12.92 20.83
C ILE A 466 -92.54 -11.66 21.54
N ASP A 467 -93.84 -11.57 21.84
CA ASP A 467 -94.39 -10.57 22.73
C ASP A 467 -94.45 -11.05 24.19
N TYR A 468 -94.09 -10.17 25.13
CA TYR A 468 -94.11 -10.44 26.55
C TYR A 468 -94.79 -9.30 27.31
N ALA A 469 -95.34 -9.61 28.49
CA ALA A 469 -96.14 -8.66 29.26
C ALA A 469 -95.25 -7.53 29.82
N ARG A 470 -95.60 -6.27 29.53
CA ARG A 470 -94.78 -5.09 29.86
C ARG A 470 -94.52 -4.90 31.35
N ALA A 471 -95.42 -5.41 32.19
CA ALA A 471 -95.33 -5.35 33.65
C ALA A 471 -94.30 -6.34 34.24
N LYS A 472 -93.74 -7.25 33.45
CA LYS A 472 -92.63 -8.11 33.88
C LYS A 472 -91.32 -7.35 33.69
N ALA A 473 -90.47 -7.40 34.71
CA ALA A 473 -89.16 -6.78 34.64
C ALA A 473 -88.13 -7.79 34.10
N VAL A 474 -87.49 -7.46 32.98
CA VAL A 474 -86.50 -8.33 32.32
C VAL A 474 -85.24 -7.55 31.96
N SER A 475 -84.17 -8.26 31.58
CA SER A 475 -82.90 -7.62 31.27
C SER A 475 -82.97 -6.80 29.98
N ILE A 476 -82.06 -5.84 29.86
CA ILE A 476 -81.85 -5.08 28.62
C ILE A 476 -80.40 -5.25 28.19
N ARG A 477 -80.22 -5.60 26.92
CA ARG A 477 -78.93 -5.66 26.25
C ARG A 477 -78.81 -4.49 25.27
N PRO A 478 -78.11 -3.40 25.63
CA PRO A 478 -78.01 -2.20 24.79
C PRO A 478 -77.34 -2.45 23.43
N VAL A 479 -77.63 -1.56 22.48
CA VAL A 479 -76.95 -1.51 21.17
C VAL A 479 -76.41 -0.11 20.87
N CYS A 480 -75.38 -0.03 20.03
CA CYS A 480 -74.71 1.19 19.59
C CYS A 480 -74.58 1.21 18.04
N LYS A 481 -74.54 2.41 17.44
CA LYS A 481 -74.36 2.58 15.98
C LYS A 481 -72.90 2.52 15.55
#